data_AF-A0A9D4ICB0-F1
#
_entry.id   AF-A0A9D4ICB0-F1
#
_cell.length_a   1.000
_cell.length_b   1.000
_cell.length_c   1.000
_cell.angle_alpha   90.00
_cell.angle_beta   90.00
_cell.angle_gamma   90.00
#
_symmetry.space_group_name_H-M   'P 1'
#
loop_
_entity.id
_entity.type
_entity.pdbx_description
1 polymer ?
#
loop_
_entity_poly.entity_id
_entity_poly.type
_entity_poly.pdbx_seq_one_letter_code
_entity_poly.pdbx_strand_id
1 'polypeptide(L)' 'MSLPLPYLPVEQIEPVFNKLTEVAEGVGGPVLRVCEYIARTGINGSVWRPLNWCVFREEVRTNNDLEGNYNIISIINL' A
#
# COMPACT_ATOMS: atom_id res chain seq x y z
N MET A 1 1.77 -9.97 1.92
CA MET A 1 0.38 -9.73 1.47
C MET A 1 0.33 -8.30 0.98
N SER A 2 0.37 -8.09 -0.34
CA SER A 2 0.36 -6.75 -0.94
C SER A 2 -1.10 -6.33 -1.15
N LEU A 3 -1.50 -5.20 -0.58
CA LEU A 3 -2.80 -4.59 -0.83
C LEU A 3 -2.72 -3.89 -2.20
N PRO A 4 -3.58 -4.24 -3.18
CA PRO A 4 -3.48 -3.72 -4.54
C PRO A 4 -3.94 -2.26 -4.68
N LEU A 5 -4.07 -1.52 -3.58
CA LEU A 5 -4.56 -0.13 -3.55
C LEU A 5 -3.83 0.79 -4.53
N PRO A 6 -2.49 0.70 -4.72
CA PRO A 6 -1.79 1.59 -5.64
C PRO A 6 -2.27 1.47 -7.10
N TYR A 7 -2.89 0.34 -7.46
CA TYR A 7 -3.35 0.08 -8.83
C TYR A 7 -4.80 0.51 -9.06
N LEU A 8 -5.46 1.10 -8.07
CA LEU A 8 -6.81 1.64 -8.20
C LEU A 8 -6.76 3.12 -8.57
N PRO A 9 -7.75 3.64 -9.32
CA PRO A 9 -7.97 5.09 -9.41
C PRO A 9 -7.99 5.70 -8.01
N VAL A 10 -7.46 6.92 -7.87
CA VAL A 10 -7.35 7.61 -6.56
C VAL A 10 -8.70 7.66 -5.84
N GLU A 11 -9.78 7.86 -6.59
CA GLU A 11 -11.16 7.96 -6.09
C GLU A 11 -11.69 6.62 -5.55
N GLN A 12 -11.10 5.50 -5.96
CA GLN A 12 -11.48 4.15 -5.55
C GLN A 12 -10.64 3.61 -4.40
N ILE A 13 -9.50 4.22 -4.09
CA ILE A 13 -8.58 3.79 -3.04
C ILE A 13 -9.27 3.75 -1.67
N GLU A 14 -9.86 4.86 -1.25
CA GLU A 14 -10.51 4.96 0.07
C GLU A 14 -11.74 4.05 0.18
N PRO A 15 -12.66 3.99 -0.80
CA PRO A 15 -13.77 3.04 -0.79
C PRO A 15 -13.35 1.57 -0.67
N VAL A 16 -12.29 1.15 -1.38
CA VAL A 16 -11.81 -0.24 -1.31
C VAL A 16 -11.07 -0.49 0.01
N PHE A 17 -10.29 0.48 0.49
CA PHE A 17 -9.60 0.39 1.76
C PHE A 17 -10.56 0.25 2.95
N ASN A 18 -11.69 0.97 2.93
CA ASN A 18 -12.71 0.89 3.97
C ASN A 18 -13.32 -0.53 4.04
N LYS A 19 -13.67 -1.13 2.89
CA LYS A 19 -14.15 -2.52 2.83
C LYS A 19 -13.14 -3.52 3.37
N LEU A 20 -11.86 -3.32 3.08
CA LEU A 20 -10.79 -4.18 3.59
C LEU A 20 -10.61 -4.03 5.10
N THR A 21 -10.81 -2.82 5.62
CA THR A 21 -10.75 -2.52 7.05
C THR A 21 -11.92 -3.18 7.80
N GLU A 22 -13.14 -3.13 7.26
CA GLU A 22 -14.31 -3.86 7.82
C GLU A 22 -14.02 -5.37 7.96
N VAL A 23 -13.38 -5.98 6.95
CA VAL A 23 -12.94 -7.38 7.03
C VAL A 23 -11.86 -7.57 8.10
N ALA A 24 -10.90 -6.65 8.18
CA ALA A 24 -9.82 -6.70 9.18
C ALA A 24 -10.32 -6.53 10.61
N GLU A 25 -11.39 -5.76 10.83
CA GLU A 25 -12.05 -5.63 12.15
C GLU A 25 -12.63 -6.96 12.62
N GLY A 26 -13.21 -7.75 11.72
CA GLY A 26 -13.69 -9.10 12.02
C GLY A 26 -12.57 -10.11 12.33
N VAL A 27 -11.36 -9.90 11.82
CA VAL A 27 -10.17 -10.74 12.08
C VAL A 27 -9.41 -10.28 13.33
N GLY A 28 -9.33 -8.96 13.55
CA GLY A 28 -8.62 -8.32 14.65
C GLY A 28 -7.08 -8.45 14.59
N GLY A 29 -6.45 -8.13 15.72
CA GLY A 29 -5.03 -8.43 15.95
C GLY A 29 -4.05 -7.64 15.06
N PRO A 30 -2.96 -8.28 14.58
CA PRO A 30 -1.93 -7.61 13.79
C PRO A 30 -2.43 -7.00 12.47
N VAL A 31 -3.46 -7.60 11.84
CA VAL A 31 -4.02 -7.13 10.57
C VAL A 31 -4.71 -5.79 10.76
N LEU A 32 -5.54 -5.66 11.82
CA LEU A 32 -6.21 -4.41 12.14
C LEU A 32 -5.21 -3.28 12.43
N ARG A 33 -4.13 -3.54 13.16
CA ARG A 33 -3.08 -2.54 13.43
C ARG A 33 -2.39 -2.05 12.15
N VAL A 34 -2.21 -2.93 11.16
CA VAL A 34 -1.67 -2.53 9.86
C VAL A 34 -2.65 -1.63 9.12
N CYS A 35 -3.94 -1.96 9.12
CA CYS A 35 -4.98 -1.10 8.56
C CYS A 35 -5.01 0.28 9.26
N GLU A 36 -5.00 0.34 10.59
CA GLU A 36 -4.95 1.61 11.33
C GLU A 36 -3.74 2.47 10.97
N TYR A 37 -2.56 1.85 10.82
CA TYR A 37 -1.34 2.54 10.40
C TYR A 37 -1.48 3.13 8.99
N ILE A 38 -1.97 2.33 8.02
CA ILE A 38 -2.18 2.77 6.64
C ILE A 38 -3.23 3.89 6.59
N ALA A 39 -4.32 3.78 7.36
CA ALA A 39 -5.34 4.81 7.46
C ALA A 39 -4.76 6.14 7.93
N ARG A 40 -3.91 6.13 8.98
CA ARG A 40 -3.30 7.34 9.54
C ARG A 40 -2.27 7.99 8.62
N THR A 41 -1.55 7.20 7.84
CA THR A 41 -0.37 7.67 7.08
C THR A 41 -0.64 7.81 5.60
N GLY A 42 -1.15 6.76 4.96
CA GLY A 42 -1.32 6.65 3.51
C GLY A 42 -2.66 7.12 2.99
N ILE A 43 -3.71 7.12 3.81
CA ILE A 43 -5.06 7.58 3.44
C ILE A 43 -5.31 9.01 3.94
N ASN A 44 -5.28 9.21 5.26
CA ASN A 44 -5.62 10.48 5.90
C ASN A 44 -4.41 11.39 6.18
N GLY A 45 -3.20 10.90 5.92
CA GLY A 45 -1.97 11.66 6.16
C GLY A 45 -1.81 12.82 5.18
N SER A 46 -1.19 13.92 5.63
CA SER A 46 -0.97 15.10 4.78
C SER A 46 0.25 14.97 3.84
N VAL A 47 1.19 14.08 4.18
CA VAL A 47 2.50 13.93 3.53
C VAL A 47 2.49 12.89 2.40
N TRP A 48 1.81 11.76 2.59
CA TRP A 48 1.81 10.63 1.66
C TRP A 48 0.38 10.23 1.27
N ARG A 49 -0.33 11.14 0.59
CA ARG A 49 -1.74 10.98 0.22
C ARG A 49 -1.90 9.97 -0.92
N PRO A 50 -3.10 9.39 -1.13
CA PRO A 50 -3.38 8.48 -2.24
C PRO A 50 -2.89 8.96 -3.61
N LEU A 51 -3.03 10.25 -3.91
CA LEU A 51 -2.52 10.85 -5.15
C LEU A 51 -0.99 10.74 -5.31
N ASN A 52 -0.22 10.64 -4.22
CA ASN A 52 1.23 10.57 -4.25
C ASN A 52 1.77 9.17 -4.57
N TRP A 53 0.98 8.12 -4.34
CA TRP A 53 1.43 6.73 -4.47
C TRP A 53 0.53 5.85 -5.35
N CYS A 54 -0.60 6.38 -5.80
CA CYS A 54 -1.41 5.77 -6.85
C CYS A 54 -0.65 5.76 -8.18
N VAL A 55 -0.60 4.60 -8.83
CA VAL A 55 0.04 4.40 -10.14
C VAL A 55 -1.00 4.03 -11.22
N PHE A 56 -2.28 4.34 -10.97
CA PHE A 56 -3.34 4.02 -11.92
C PHE A 56 -3.10 4.68 -13.28
N ARG A 57 -2.89 3.85 -14.30
CA ARG A 57 -2.54 4.26 -15.68
C ARG A 57 -1.23 5.03 -15.83
N GLU A 58 -0.41 5.07 -14.78
CA GLU A 58 0.97 5.52 -14.85
C GLU A 58 1.84 4.30 -15.19
N GLU A 59 2.78 4.48 -16.13
CA GLU A 59 3.84 3.51 -16.45
C GLU A 59 4.81 3.28 -15.26
N VAL A 60 4.75 4.15 -14.26
CA VAL A 60 5.77 4.27 -13.21
C VAL A 60 5.60 3.21 -12.13
N ARG A 61 6.69 2.47 -11.89
CA ARG A 61 6.77 1.33 -10.97
C ARG A 61 6.62 1.74 -9.50
N THR A 62 5.81 0.99 -8.77
CA THR A 62 5.79 0.96 -7.30
C THR A 62 7.08 0.35 -6.74
N ASN A 63 7.23 0.37 -5.40
CA ASN A 63 8.27 -0.21 -4.54
C ASN A 63 8.96 -1.53 -5.02
N ASN A 64 8.37 -2.30 -5.93
CA ASN A 64 9.02 -3.46 -6.58
C ASN A 64 10.34 -3.12 -7.30
N ASP A 65 10.61 -1.86 -7.67
CA ASP A 65 11.94 -1.47 -8.18
C ASP A 65 12.99 -1.32 -7.08
N LEU A 66 12.59 -0.86 -5.90
CA LEU A 66 13.46 -0.80 -4.74
C LEU A 66 13.68 -2.21 -4.16
N GLU A 67 12.64 -3.01 -3.99
CA GLU A 67 12.74 -4.44 -3.59
C GLU A 67 13.51 -5.28 -4.62
N GLY A 68 13.36 -4.99 -5.92
CA GLY A 68 14.17 -5.59 -6.98
C GLY A 68 15.65 -5.29 -6.83
N ASN A 69 16.01 -4.05 -6.48
CA ASN A 69 17.40 -3.67 -6.19
C ASN A 69 17.93 -4.31 -4.89
N TYR A 70 17.13 -4.38 -3.81
CA TYR A 70 17.58 -5.04 -2.58
C TYR A 70 17.80 -6.55 -2.77
N ASN A 71 16.99 -7.23 -3.59
CA ASN A 71 17.20 -8.63 -3.96
C ASN A 71 18.45 -8.84 -4.83
N ILE A 72 18.74 -7.92 -5.77
CA ILE A 72 19.95 -7.99 -6.59
C ILE A 72 21.21 -7.77 -5.72
N ILE A 73 21.18 -6.81 -4.78
CA ILE A 73 22.32 -6.51 -3.90
C ILE A 73 22.59 -7.65 -2.90
N SER A 74 21.56 -8.40 -2.49
CA SER A 74 21.72 -9.56 -1.60
C SER A 74 22.19 -10.82 -2.34
N ILE A 75 21.91 -10.96 -3.64
CA ILE A 75 22.44 -12.06 -4.48
C ILE A 75 23.93 -11.87 -4.83
N ILE A 76 24.43 -10.64 -4.90
CA ILE A 76 25.83 -10.33 -5.27
C ILE A 76 26.81 -10.51 -4.09
N ASN A 77 26.32 -10.77 -2.87
CA ASN A 77 27.13 -11.03 -1.67
C ASN A 77 27.20 -12.53 -1.26
N LEU A 78 27.03 -13.46 -2.21
CA LEU A 78 27.25 -14.91 -2.03
C LEU A 78 28.25 -15.46 -3.04
#